data_AF-S0J2H2-F1
#
_entry.id   AF-S0J2H2-F1
#
_cell.length_a   1.000
_cell.length_b   1.000
_cell.length_c   1.000
_cell.angle_alpha   90.00
_cell.angle_beta   90.00
_cell.angle_gamma   90.00
#
_symmetry.space_group_name_H-M   'P 1'
#
loop_
_entity.id
_entity.type
_entity.pdbx_description
1 polymer ?
#
loop_
_entity_poly.entity_id
_entity_poly.type
_entity_poly.pdbx_seq_one_letter_code
_entity_poly.pdbx_strand_id
1 'polypeptide(L)'
;MELSPDDEADILTAYWLTGYDTVADFGAYIDWKEWSEEIIAQLAPGVRKKGYSIDLNAVPIIEDETTDVFLERLKNYLKQHDYTLAFWDIGGDSYHLYITPKTSFAHLEALGKESFISFFNTYE
;
A
#
# COMPACT_ATOMS: atom_id res chain seq x y z
N MET A 1 21.16 1.88 2.43
CA MET A 1 20.95 0.78 3.39
C MET A 1 21.03 -0.50 2.57
N GLU A 2 21.91 -1.45 2.92
CA GLU A 2 21.88 -2.78 2.28
C GLU A 2 20.81 -3.59 2.99
N LEU A 3 19.81 -4.09 2.24
CA LEU A 3 18.79 -4.99 2.76
C LEU A 3 19.43 -6.35 3.04
N SER A 4 18.97 -7.05 4.09
CA SER A 4 19.41 -8.43 4.27
C SER A 4 18.80 -9.31 3.17
N PRO A 5 19.42 -10.47 2.85
CA PRO A 5 18.85 -11.40 1.87
C PRO A 5 17.44 -11.88 2.23
N ASP A 6 17.11 -11.95 3.52
CA ASP A 6 15.78 -12.33 3.99
C ASP A 6 14.77 -11.20 3.74
N ASP A 7 15.15 -9.94 4.01
CA ASP A 7 14.30 -8.77 3.71
C ASP A 7 14.02 -8.65 2.19
N GLU A 8 15.03 -8.92 1.36
CA GLU A 8 14.87 -8.89 -0.10
C GLU A 8 13.90 -9.99 -0.57
N ALA A 9 13.98 -11.19 0.02
CA ALA A 9 13.06 -12.29 -0.30
C ALA A 9 11.62 -11.98 0.12
N ASP A 10 11.42 -11.35 1.27
CA ASP A 10 10.10 -10.94 1.75
C ASP A 10 9.51 -9.84 0.85
N ILE A 11 10.30 -8.85 0.45
CA ILE A 11 9.87 -7.80 -0.49
C ILE A 11 9.44 -8.41 -1.82
N LEU A 12 10.24 -9.31 -2.39
CA LEU A 12 9.92 -9.98 -3.64
C LEU A 12 8.65 -10.84 -3.53
N THR A 13 8.47 -11.50 -2.39
CA THR A 13 7.29 -12.33 -2.14
C THR A 13 6.04 -11.46 -2.00
N ALA A 14 6.07 -10.37 -1.22
CA ALA A 14 4.95 -9.44 -1.09
C ALA A 14 4.55 -8.84 -2.45
N TYR A 15 5.55 -8.43 -3.21
CA TYR A 15 5.39 -7.93 -4.56
C TYR A 15 4.71 -8.95 -5.50
N TRP A 16 5.11 -10.23 -5.44
CA TRP A 16 4.49 -11.29 -6.24
C TRP A 16 3.04 -11.55 -5.84
N LEU A 17 2.75 -11.63 -4.53
CA LEU A 17 1.42 -11.91 -4.01
C LEU A 17 0.40 -10.82 -4.35
N THR A 18 0.84 -9.56 -4.39
CA THR A 18 0.01 -8.42 -4.79
C THR A 18 -0.16 -8.31 -6.31
N GLY A 19 0.60 -9.10 -7.09
CA GLY A 19 0.49 -9.24 -8.54
C GLY A 19 1.00 -8.05 -9.35
N TYR A 20 1.96 -7.29 -8.82
CA TYR A 20 2.65 -6.23 -9.58
C TYR A 20 3.70 -6.86 -10.53
N ASP A 21 4.36 -6.09 -11.41
CA ASP A 21 5.47 -6.62 -12.26
C ASP A 21 6.89 -6.26 -11.80
N THR A 22 7.06 -5.19 -11.01
CA THR A 22 8.35 -4.88 -10.36
C THR A 22 8.13 -4.31 -8.95
N VAL A 23 9.18 -4.38 -8.10
CA VAL A 23 9.20 -3.70 -6.79
C VAL A 23 9.03 -2.19 -6.91
N ALA A 24 9.50 -1.58 -8.00
CA ALA A 24 9.33 -0.14 -8.24
C ALA A 24 7.87 0.25 -8.55
N ASP A 25 7.03 -0.71 -8.94
CA ASP A 25 5.59 -0.50 -9.14
C ASP A 25 4.79 -0.78 -7.87
N PHE A 26 5.43 -1.30 -6.82
CA PHE A 26 4.80 -1.80 -5.60
C PHE A 26 4.36 -0.63 -4.71
N GLY A 27 3.21 -0.05 -5.07
CA GLY A 27 2.49 0.94 -4.28
C GLY A 27 3.36 2.08 -3.72
N ALA A 28 3.11 2.50 -2.49
CA ALA A 28 3.90 3.53 -1.81
C ALA A 28 4.73 2.95 -0.67
N TYR A 29 5.99 3.34 -0.59
CA TYR A 29 6.84 3.09 0.57
C TYR A 29 6.79 4.31 1.48
N ILE A 30 6.41 4.12 2.73
CA ILE A 30 6.35 5.18 3.74
C ILE A 30 7.52 4.97 4.69
N ASP A 31 8.46 5.91 4.67
CA ASP A 31 9.41 6.12 5.76
C ASP A 31 8.94 7.33 6.55
N TRP A 32 8.86 7.20 7.87
CA TRP A 32 8.36 8.18 8.83
C TRP A 32 8.01 9.60 8.28
N LYS A 33 6.71 9.91 8.23
CA LYS A 33 6.12 11.22 7.84
C LYS A 33 6.28 11.63 6.37
N GLU A 34 5.95 10.72 5.46
CA GLU A 34 5.82 11.02 4.03
C GLU A 34 4.70 12.06 3.75
N TRP A 35 4.91 12.93 2.75
CA TRP A 35 3.92 13.93 2.35
C TRP A 35 2.76 13.32 1.56
N SER A 36 1.54 13.84 1.77
CA SER A 36 0.32 13.35 1.13
C SER A 36 0.44 13.25 -0.41
N GLU A 37 1.08 14.23 -1.05
CA GLU A 37 1.33 14.25 -2.50
C GLU A 37 2.23 13.11 -2.95
N GLU A 38 3.27 12.79 -2.19
CA GLU A 38 4.23 11.74 -2.50
C GLU A 38 3.55 10.37 -2.41
N ILE A 39 2.71 10.17 -1.39
CA ILE A 39 1.91 8.95 -1.24
C ILE A 39 1.01 8.72 -2.46
N ILE A 40 0.30 9.75 -2.91
CA ILE A 40 -0.56 9.67 -4.11
C ILE A 40 0.28 9.41 -5.36
N ALA A 41 1.41 10.10 -5.51
CA ALA A 41 2.31 9.96 -6.66
C ALA A 41 2.89 8.54 -6.76
N GLN A 42 3.18 7.90 -5.63
CA GLN A 42 3.68 6.53 -5.56
C GLN A 42 2.56 5.48 -5.80
N LEU A 43 1.34 5.69 -5.28
CA LEU A 43 0.21 4.77 -5.49
C LEU A 43 -0.39 4.83 -6.91
N ALA A 44 -0.38 6.00 -7.56
CA ALA A 44 -1.06 6.22 -8.84
C ALA A 44 -0.56 5.34 -10.01
N PRO A 45 0.75 5.10 -10.19
CA PRO A 45 1.26 4.12 -11.16
C PRO A 45 0.63 2.73 -10.99
N GLY A 46 0.54 2.25 -9.75
CA GLY A 46 -0.01 0.93 -9.45
C GLY A 46 -1.48 0.80 -9.82
N VAL A 47 -2.29 1.80 -9.47
CA VAL A 47 -3.71 1.90 -9.86
C VAL A 47 -3.88 1.83 -11.37
N ARG A 48 -3.09 2.64 -12.12
CA ARG A 48 -3.16 2.67 -13.60
C ARG A 48 -2.78 1.33 -14.22
N LYS A 49 -1.71 0.72 -13.73
CA LYS A 49 -1.20 -0.55 -14.24
C LYS A 49 -2.17 -1.71 -14.02
N LYS A 50 -2.86 -1.70 -12.88
CA LYS A 50 -3.90 -2.67 -12.55
C LYS A 50 -5.23 -2.42 -13.30
N GLY A 51 -5.35 -1.31 -14.02
CA GLY A 51 -6.59 -0.93 -14.69
C GLY A 51 -7.73 -0.61 -13.73
N TYR A 52 -7.41 -0.22 -12.49
CA TYR A 52 -8.41 0.13 -11.50
C TYR A 52 -9.10 1.44 -11.86
N SER A 53 -10.43 1.48 -11.72
CA SER A 53 -11.26 2.64 -12.05
C SER A 53 -11.40 3.58 -10.86
N ILE A 54 -10.28 4.01 -10.29
CA ILE A 54 -10.24 4.92 -9.14
C ILE A 54 -9.32 6.11 -9.42
N ASP A 55 -9.82 7.31 -9.14
CA ASP A 55 -9.05 8.55 -9.28
C ASP A 55 -8.52 8.99 -7.93
N LEU A 56 -7.22 8.82 -7.71
CA LEU A 56 -6.59 9.21 -6.45
C LEU A 56 -6.52 10.73 -6.25
N ASN A 57 -6.60 11.51 -7.34
CA ASN A 57 -6.59 12.99 -7.24
C ASN A 57 -7.90 13.55 -6.67
N ALA A 58 -8.95 12.73 -6.55
CA ALA A 58 -10.19 13.11 -5.91
C ALA A 58 -10.08 13.12 -4.37
N VAL A 59 -9.00 12.57 -3.80
CA VAL A 59 -8.72 12.65 -2.36
C VAL A 59 -8.15 14.04 -2.06
N PRO A 60 -8.83 14.87 -1.25
CA PRO A 60 -8.32 16.18 -0.90
C PRO A 60 -6.97 16.06 -0.20
N ILE A 61 -6.04 16.95 -0.52
CA ILE A 61 -4.78 17.12 0.22
C ILE A 61 -4.89 18.41 1.02
N ILE A 62 -4.55 18.36 2.31
CA ILE A 62 -4.63 19.50 3.22
C ILE A 62 -3.21 19.82 3.67
N GLU A 63 -2.80 21.08 3.52
CA GLU A 63 -1.49 21.54 3.99
C GLU A 63 -1.32 21.31 5.50
N ASP A 64 -0.10 20.96 5.91
CA ASP A 64 0.31 20.71 7.31
C ASP A 64 -0.43 19.56 8.03
N GLU A 65 -1.16 18.70 7.32
CA GLU A 65 -1.77 17.52 7.92
C GLU A 65 -0.75 16.40 8.19
N THR A 66 -1.05 15.54 9.15
CA THR A 66 -0.21 14.36 9.42
C THR A 66 -0.50 13.25 8.42
N THR A 67 0.51 12.42 8.13
CA THR A 67 0.38 11.23 7.29
C THR A 67 -0.80 10.35 7.73
N ASP A 68 -0.97 10.11 9.03
CA ASP A 68 -2.08 9.28 9.54
C ASP A 68 -3.47 9.85 9.21
N VAL A 69 -3.64 11.16 9.34
CA VAL A 69 -4.90 11.85 9.01
C VAL A 69 -5.19 11.73 7.52
N PHE A 70 -4.17 11.88 6.69
CA PHE A 70 -4.28 11.68 5.25
C PHE A 70 -4.62 10.23 4.89
N LEU A 71 -3.95 9.24 5.49
CA LEU A 71 -4.17 7.82 5.23
C LEU A 71 -5.58 7.37 5.64
N GLU A 72 -6.10 7.87 6.76
CA GLU A 72 -7.49 7.61 7.15
C GLU A 72 -8.48 8.22 6.14
N ARG A 73 -8.21 9.41 5.60
CA ARG A 73 -9.05 10.00 4.55
C ARG A 73 -8.98 9.20 3.26
N LEU A 74 -7.78 8.81 2.82
CA LEU A 74 -7.56 7.96 1.65
C LEU A 74 -8.30 6.63 1.80
N LYS A 75 -8.18 5.95 2.94
CA LYS A 75 -8.86 4.69 3.24
C LYS A 75 -10.39 4.82 3.15
N ASN A 76 -10.94 5.89 3.70
CA ASN A 76 -12.38 6.16 3.62
C ASN A 76 -12.84 6.39 2.19
N TYR A 77 -12.06 7.12 1.38
CA TYR A 77 -12.32 7.27 -0.04
C TYR A 77 -12.29 5.91 -0.76
N LEU A 78 -11.21 5.13 -0.63
CA LEU A 78 -11.09 3.82 -1.26
C LEU A 78 -12.26 2.88 -0.92
N LYS A 79 -12.71 2.89 0.33
CA LYS A 79 -13.86 2.09 0.80
C LYS A 79 -15.17 2.44 0.09
N GLN A 80 -15.39 3.71 -0.27
CA GLN A 80 -16.57 4.15 -1.03
C GLN A 80 -16.54 3.66 -2.48
N HIS A 81 -15.38 3.27 -2.97
CA HIS A 81 -15.14 2.81 -4.34
C HIS A 81 -14.83 1.30 -4.44
N ASP A 82 -15.17 0.51 -3.40
CA ASP A 82 -14.92 -0.94 -3.33
C ASP A 82 -13.43 -1.35 -3.38
N TYR A 83 -12.54 -0.45 -2.95
CA TYR A 83 -11.12 -0.72 -2.75
C TYR A 83 -10.75 -0.73 -1.27
N THR A 84 -9.55 -1.21 -0.98
CA THR A 84 -8.95 -1.24 0.35
C THR A 84 -7.51 -0.77 0.22
N LEU A 85 -7.10 0.11 1.15
CA LEU A 85 -5.69 0.38 1.38
C LEU A 85 -5.14 -0.78 2.20
N ALA A 86 -4.30 -1.58 1.58
CA ALA A 86 -3.60 -2.64 2.24
C ALA A 86 -2.20 -2.16 2.58
N PHE A 87 -1.69 -2.62 3.71
CA PHE A 87 -0.32 -2.36 4.10
C PHE A 87 0.40 -3.62 4.52
N TRP A 88 1.70 -3.58 4.33
CA TRP A 88 2.64 -4.58 4.77
C TRP A 88 3.68 -3.89 5.63
N ASP A 89 3.71 -4.27 6.90
CA ASP A 89 4.70 -3.82 7.86
C ASP A 89 6.03 -4.54 7.57
N ILE A 90 7.08 -3.75 7.36
CA ILE A 90 8.45 -4.21 7.10
C ILE A 90 9.36 -3.97 8.32
N GLY A 91 8.77 -3.61 9.46
CA GLY A 91 9.44 -3.41 10.73
C GLY A 91 9.78 -1.94 11.03
N GLY A 92 9.55 -1.54 12.29
CA GLY A 92 9.90 -0.21 12.78
C GLY A 92 8.85 0.86 12.46
N ASP A 93 9.30 1.99 11.90
CA ASP A 93 8.47 3.15 11.52
C ASP A 93 8.20 3.21 10.00
N SER A 94 8.33 2.08 9.30
CA SER A 94 8.22 2.00 7.84
C SER A 94 7.27 0.90 7.38
N TYR A 95 6.51 1.18 6.33
CA TYR A 95 5.57 0.21 5.76
C TYR A 95 5.34 0.45 4.28
N HIS A 96 4.96 -0.61 3.57
CA HIS A 96 4.46 -0.49 2.20
C HIS A 96 2.94 -0.37 2.19
N LEU A 97 2.44 0.45 1.29
CA LEU A 97 1.03 0.67 0.99
C LEU A 97 0.73 0.21 -0.41
N TYR A 98 -0.43 -0.40 -0.62
CA TYR A 98 -0.94 -0.64 -1.97
C TYR A 98 -2.46 -0.74 -1.97
N ILE A 99 -3.05 -0.54 -3.13
CA ILE A 99 -4.50 -0.56 -3.32
C ILE A 99 -4.90 -1.92 -3.88
N THR A 100 -5.97 -2.51 -3.33
CA THR A 100 -6.55 -3.76 -3.80
C THR A 100 -8.08 -3.70 -3.79
N PRO A 101 -8.79 -4.40 -4.70
CA PRO A 101 -10.22 -4.57 -4.60
C PRO A 101 -10.59 -5.20 -3.27
N LYS A 102 -11.65 -4.71 -2.63
CA LYS A 102 -12.12 -5.21 -1.33
C LYS A 102 -12.42 -6.71 -1.37
N THR A 103 -12.94 -7.21 -2.49
CA THR A 103 -13.23 -8.64 -2.71
C THR A 103 -11.99 -9.53 -2.74
N SER A 104 -10.81 -8.96 -3.02
CA SER A 104 -9.56 -9.68 -3.17
C SER A 104 -8.70 -9.67 -1.90
N PHE A 105 -8.97 -8.77 -0.96
CA PHE A 105 -8.14 -8.58 0.23
C PHE A 105 -8.05 -9.84 1.11
N ALA A 106 -9.17 -10.52 1.37
CA ALA A 106 -9.16 -11.73 2.20
C ALA A 106 -8.32 -12.86 1.60
N HIS A 107 -8.30 -12.98 0.28
CA HIS A 107 -7.46 -13.96 -0.41
C HIS A 107 -5.98 -13.59 -0.31
N LEU A 108 -5.66 -12.31 -0.47
CA LEU A 108 -4.30 -11.79 -0.33
C LEU A 108 -3.75 -11.97 1.08
N GLU A 109 -4.57 -11.72 2.10
CA GLU A 109 -4.23 -11.97 3.50
C GLU A 109 -3.92 -13.46 3.75
N ALA A 110 -4.72 -14.36 3.20
CA ALA A 110 -4.49 -15.80 3.32
C ALA A 110 -3.18 -16.24 2.65
N LEU A 111 -2.93 -15.79 1.42
CA LEU A 111 -1.69 -16.08 0.68
C LEU A 111 -0.45 -15.49 1.38
N GLY A 112 -0.58 -14.30 1.94
CA GLY A 112 0.47 -13.68 2.76
C GLY A 112 0.85 -14.57 3.94
N LYS A 113 -0.13 -15.01 4.73
CA LYS A 113 0.11 -15.87 5.91
C LYS A 113 0.79 -17.19 5.56
N GLU A 114 0.43 -17.81 4.44
CA GLU A 114 1.10 -19.02 3.93
C GLU A 114 2.57 -18.77 3.55
N SER A 115 2.91 -17.52 3.25
CA SER A 115 4.25 -17.08 2.84
C SER A 115 4.97 -16.27 3.94
N PHE A 116 4.49 -16.31 5.19
CA PHE A 116 5.03 -15.55 6.34
C PHE A 116 4.97 -14.02 6.21
N ILE A 117 4.13 -13.50 5.29
CA ILE A 117 3.90 -12.07 5.07
C ILE A 117 2.56 -11.66 5.64
N SER A 118 2.55 -10.63 6.48
CA SER A 118 1.32 -10.13 7.08
C SER A 118 0.83 -8.87 6.38
N PHE A 119 -0.33 -8.99 5.72
CA PHE A 119 -1.04 -7.85 5.15
C PHE A 119 -2.19 -7.42 6.03
N PHE A 120 -2.39 -6.12 6.13
CA PHE A 120 -3.37 -5.52 7.02
C PHE A 120 -4.13 -4.39 6.31
N ASN A 121 -5.25 -3.96 6.88
CA ASN A 121 -6.05 -2.83 6.38
C ASN A 121 -6.48 -1.84 7.50
N THR A 122 -5.97 -2.04 8.72
CA THR A 122 -6.08 -1.16 9.88
C THR A 122 -4.72 -0.96 10.53
N TYR A 123 -4.10 0.21 10.39
CA TYR A 123 -2.86 0.55 11.10
C TYR A 123 -3.19 0.66 12.59
N GLU A 124 -2.54 -0.14 13.45
CA GLU A 124 -2.61 -0.06 14.92
C GLU A 124 -1.33 0.57 15.47
#